data_AF-A0A6G3S3M8-F1
#
_entry.id   AF-A0A6G3S3M8-F1
#
_cell.length_a   1.000
_cell.length_b   1.000
_cell.length_c   1.000
_cell.angle_alpha   90.00
_cell.angle_beta   90.00
_cell.angle_gamma   90.00
#
_symmetry.space_group_name_H-M   'P 1'
#
loop_
_entity.id
_entity.type
_entity.pdbx_description
1 polymer ?
#
loop_
_entity_poly.entity_id
_entity_poly.type
_entity_poly.pdbx_seq_one_letter_code
_entity_poly.pdbx_strand_id
1 'polypeptide(L)' 'MQFEVWAPQAERVALHCDGDVRALEPDPGRVGWWAGRADAEDGTRYGFALDDGPVLPDPRSRRQ' A
#
# COMPACT_ATOMS: atom_id res chain seq x y z
N MET A 1 4.37 10.69 -2.95
CA MET A 1 5.08 9.49 -3.45
C MET A 1 4.11 8.49 -4.06
N GLN A 2 4.60 7.63 -4.97
CA GLN A 2 3.84 6.51 -5.55
C GLN A 2 4.09 5.26 -4.72
N PHE A 3 3.02 4.58 -4.33
CA PHE A 3 3.06 3.31 -3.62
C PHE A 3 2.46 2.22 -4.50
N GLU A 4 3.03 1.03 -4.41
CA GLU A 4 2.55 -0.15 -5.13
C GLU A 4 2.84 -1.42 -4.35
N VAL A 5 1.87 -2.33 -4.30
CA VAL A 5 2.00 -3.62 -3.62
C VAL A 5 1.33 -4.70 -4.45
N TRP A 6 1.92 -5.89 -4.45
CA TRP A 6 1.32 -7.05 -5.07
C TRP A 6 0.48 -7.81 -4.04
N ALA A 7 -0.82 -7.87 -4.27
CA ALA A 7 -1.80 -8.53 -3.42
C ALA A 7 -2.91 -9.13 -4.30
N PRO A 8 -2.63 -10.22 -5.03
CA PRO A 8 -3.55 -10.80 -6.01
C PRO A 8 -4.78 -11.46 -5.39
N GLN A 9 -4.71 -11.78 -4.10
CA GLN A 9 -5.80 -12.43 -3.34
C GLN A 9 -6.59 -11.43 -2.50
N ALA A 10 -6.16 -10.16 -2.42
CA ALA A 10 -6.89 -9.13 -1.70
C ALA A 10 -8.01 -8.57 -2.59
N GLU A 11 -9.16 -8.30 -1.99
CA GLU A 11 -10.26 -7.59 -2.63
C GLU A 11 -10.14 -6.08 -2.44
N ARG A 12 -9.47 -5.64 -1.36
CA ARG A 12 -9.22 -4.24 -1.06
C ARG A 12 -7.84 -4.05 -0.43
N VAL A 13 -7.17 -2.97 -0.82
CA VAL A 13 -5.89 -2.59 -0.23
C VAL A 13 -5.95 -1.15 0.23
N ALA A 14 -5.57 -0.92 1.49
CA ALA A 14 -5.44 0.40 2.07
C ALA A 14 -3.97 0.69 2.42
N LEU A 15 -3.48 1.85 2.02
CA LEU A 15 -2.20 2.40 2.44
C LEU A 15 -2.41 3.24 3.69
N HIS A 16 -1.70 2.89 4.75
CA HIS A 16 -1.57 3.69 5.96
C HIS A 16 -0.24 4.45 5.89
N CYS A 17 -0.28 5.78 5.91
CA CYS A 17 0.89 6.62 5.77
C CYS A 17 0.75 7.83 6.71
N ASP A 18 1.66 7.97 7.67
CA ASP A 18 1.67 9.06 8.66
C ASP A 18 0.34 9.35 9.41
N GLY A 19 -0.49 8.33 9.58
CA GLY A 19 -1.82 8.46 10.22
C GLY A 19 -2.97 8.70 9.24
N ASP A 20 -2.67 8.97 7.96
CA ASP A 20 -3.66 8.97 6.89
C ASP A 20 -3.88 7.56 6.33
N VAL A 21 -5.11 7.28 5.94
CA VAL A 21 -5.50 6.02 5.28
C VAL A 21 -6.05 6.34 3.90
N ARG A 22 -5.48 5.70 2.88
CA ARG A 22 -5.95 5.85 1.49
C ARG A 22 -6.17 4.49 0.84
N ALA A 23 -7.31 4.32 0.19
CA ALA A 23 -7.56 3.13 -0.62
C ALA A 23 -6.65 3.17 -1.87
N LEU A 24 -6.01 2.05 -2.17
CA LEU A 24 -5.28 1.85 -3.42
C LEU A 24 -6.23 1.32 -4.49
N GLU A 25 -5.92 1.60 -5.74
CA GLU A 25 -6.67 1.11 -6.89
C GLU A 25 -5.93 -0.09 -7.51
N PRO A 26 -6.67 -1.12 -7.99
CA PRO A 26 -6.06 -2.22 -8.73
C PRO A 26 -5.52 -1.70 -10.07
N ASP A 27 -4.29 -2.09 -10.41
CA ASP A 27 -3.65 -1.71 -11.67
C ASP A 27 -4.23 -2.54 -12.83
N PRO A 28 -4.91 -1.92 -13.81
CA PRO A 28 -5.55 -2.65 -14.90
C PRO A 28 -4.55 -3.30 -15.87
N GLY A 29 -3.29 -2.84 -15.90
CA GLY A 29 -2.23 -3.41 -16.73
C GLY A 29 -1.42 -4.50 -16.03
N ARG A 30 -1.56 -4.63 -14.69
CA ARG A 30 -0.77 -5.55 -13.87
C ARG A 30 -1.70 -6.31 -12.92
N VAL A 31 -2.17 -7.49 -13.34
CA VAL A 31 -3.06 -8.34 -12.54
C VAL A 31 -2.49 -8.58 -11.13
N GLY A 32 -3.30 -8.27 -10.12
CA GLY A 32 -2.96 -8.44 -8.71
C GLY A 32 -2.04 -7.36 -8.13
N TRP A 33 -1.68 -6.34 -8.90
CA TRP A 33 -1.01 -5.16 -8.38
C TRP A 33 -2.00 -4.09 -7.97
N TRP A 34 -1.66 -3.41 -6.89
CA TRP A 34 -2.39 -2.28 -6.35
C TRP A 34 -1.48 -1.07 -6.35
N ALA A 35 -1.99 0.10 -6.72
CA ALA A 35 -1.21 1.31 -6.83
C ALA A 35 -2.01 2.52 -6.35
N GLY A 36 -1.31 3.52 -5.82
CA GLY A 36 -1.91 4.79 -5.41
C GLY A 36 -0.87 5.81 -4.98
N ARG A 37 -1.30 7.08 -4.94
CA ARG A 37 -0.45 8.20 -4.53
C ARG A 37 -0.86 8.70 -3.16
N ALA A 38 0.12 8.92 -2.31
CA ALA A 38 -0.05 9.58 -1.02
C ALA A 38 1.05 10.62 -0.82
N ASP A 39 0.74 11.64 -0.04
CA ASP A 39 1.69 12.65 0.38
C ASP A 39 2.54 12.03 1.48
N ALA A 40 3.77 11.67 1.12
CA ALA A 40 4.73 11.04 2.00
C ALA A 40 6.10 11.66 1.71
N GLU A 41 6.87 11.87 2.75
CA GLU A 41 8.23 12.42 2.71
C GLU A 41 9.25 11.31 3.00
N ASP A 42 10.52 11.59 2.74
CA ASP A 42 11.59 10.62 3.01
C ASP A 42 11.66 10.35 4.52
N GLY A 43 11.43 9.09 4.90
CA GLY A 43 11.39 8.65 6.30
C GLY A 43 9.99 8.56 6.91
N THR A 44 8.95 8.94 6.18
CA THR A 44 7.56 8.71 6.60
C THR A 44 7.30 7.21 6.79
N ARG A 45 6.72 6.83 7.94
CA ARG A 45 6.32 5.46 8.19
C ARG A 45 5.03 5.13 7.44
N TYR A 46 5.02 3.99 6.78
CA TYR A 46 3.86 3.49 6.06
C TYR A 46 3.73 1.97 6.14
N GLY A 47 2.54 1.48 5.80
CA GLY A 47 2.22 0.05 5.67
C GLY A 47 0.93 -0.17 4.89
N PHE A 48 0.65 -1.43 4.56
CA PHE A 48 -0.52 -1.82 3.78
C PHE A 48 -1.46 -2.69 4.62
N ALA A 49 -2.75 -2.38 4.64
CA ALA A 49 -3.79 -3.24 5.16
C ALA A 49 -4.52 -3.91 3.99
N LEU A 50 -4.71 -5.23 4.08
CA LEU A 50 -5.43 -6.03 3.09
C LEU A 50 -6.79 -6.42 3.68
N ASP A 51 -7.88 -6.17 2.94
CA ASP A 51 -9.24 -6.58 3.30
C ASP A 51 -9.69 -6.13 4.72
N ASP A 52 -9.38 -4.88 5.08
CA ASP A 52 -9.56 -4.32 6.45
C ASP A 52 -8.83 -5.08 7.57
N GLY A 53 -7.82 -5.87 7.21
CA GLY A 53 -6.96 -6.60 8.13
C GLY A 53 -5.90 -5.73 8.81
N PRO A 54 -4.93 -6.36 9.51
CA PRO A 54 -3.84 -5.63 10.16
C PRO A 54 -2.96 -4.91 9.13
N VAL A 55 -2.39 -3.78 9.54
CA VAL A 55 -1.37 -3.07 8.74
C VAL A 55 -0.09 -3.88 8.74
N LEU A 56 0.35 -4.27 7.56
CA LEU A 56 1.59 -5.00 7.31
C LEU A 56 2.67 -4.04 6.79
N PRO A 57 3.95 -4.25 7.16
CA PRO A 57 5.05 -3.48 6.59
C PRO A 57 5.17 -3.76 5.09
N ASP A 58 5.72 -2.81 4.33
CA ASP A 58 5.98 -3.03 2.91
C ASP A 58 7.01 -4.14 2.71
N PRO A 59 6.67 -5.25 2.03
CA PRO A 59 7.62 -6.32 1.73
C PRO A 59 8.81 -5.85 0.88
N ARG A 60 8.70 -4.71 0.19
CA ARG A 60 9.75 -4.07 -0.61
C ARG A 60 10.55 -3.03 0.15
N SER A 61 10.17 -2.70 1.40
CA SER A 61 10.94 -1.77 2.22
C SER A 61 12.34 -2.35 2.47
N ARG A 62 13.37 -1.58 2.09
CA ARG A 62 14.77 -1.92 2.33
C ARG A 62 15.18 -1.82 3.80
N ARG A 63 14.30 -1.34 4.67
CA ARG A 63 14.50 -1.23 6.11
C ARG A 63 13.35 -1.96 6.81
N GLN A 64 13.63 -3.17 7.28
CA GLN A 64 12.86 -3.87 8.30
C GLN A 64 13.63 -3.79 9.60
#